data_AF-A0A916G7R3-F1
#
_entry.id   AF-A0A916G7R3-F1
#
_cell.length_a   1.000
_cell.length_b   1.000
_cell.length_c   1.000
_cell.angle_alpha   90.00
_cell.angle_beta   90.00
_cell.angle_gamma   90.00
#
_symmetry.space_group_name_H-M   'P 1'
#
loop_
_entity.id
_entity.type
_entity.pdbx_description
1 polymer ?
#
loop_
_entity_poly.entity_id
_entity_poly.type
_entity_poly.pdbx_seq_one_letter_code
_entity_poly.pdbx_strand_id
1 'polypeptide(L)'
;MNKRSASTFLAALAAAALWATPVMAQHDHGDKKAQPGHDDGHAHGEVAKAKTFGEAARRIADEIKAIEAALTGGSVAGVSDRANAVNALAKDLGALSLAKDSGVPREKVKDANLAGKELAEAADALHEIADKGDLAASKSQFDKVKAAAAKIEAVAPATYYCPMHCEGSKTYDKPGECPVCHMKLKKQTSEQFTVEVKPIGGTITAGKPANLLFTIKDPRGLAVKTVEIVHEMPLHLLMVSKDLSWYAHEHPALQPDGTFTFTWTFPAGGEYTLFHDFTPKDVGMQVVPVTLKVEGAPAAPVALKADSDKPKTVDGYTVTLNTGGPVTTGKPTTMSYTIAKDGKPVSDLTPYLGAMGHLVIMSQDLKEFVHSHPHEHAEGDHDHAKQGHSDTKGGPKVDFEAHFKAAGLYKGWAQFQHNGKVITVPFTFNVAKGEGSGEAKPHDHGK
;
A
#
# COMPACT_ATOMS: atom_id res chain seq x y z
N MET A 1 -27.02 -30.17 41.57
CA MET A 1 -27.69 -31.43 41.95
C MET A 1 -29.11 -31.42 41.42
N ASN A 2 -29.44 -32.37 40.53
CA ASN A 2 -30.76 -32.93 40.17
C ASN A 2 -31.95 -31.97 39.88
N LYS A 3 -32.68 -32.03 38.76
CA LYS A 3 -33.16 -33.21 38.04
C LYS A 3 -33.39 -32.94 36.54
N ARG A 4 -33.11 -33.98 35.76
CA ARG A 4 -33.60 -34.26 34.39
C ARG A 4 -35.11 -34.48 34.40
N SER A 5 -35.78 -34.12 33.31
CA SER A 5 -36.95 -34.86 32.81
C SER A 5 -36.89 -34.91 31.30
N ALA A 6 -36.94 -36.12 30.77
CA ALA A 6 -37.01 -36.50 29.37
C ALA A 6 -38.34 -37.24 29.16
N SER A 7 -38.97 -37.07 28.00
CA SER A 7 -39.94 -37.97 27.33
C SER A 7 -40.77 -37.15 26.31
N THR A 8 -41.20 -37.57 25.13
CA THR A 8 -41.04 -38.78 24.30
C THR A 8 -41.69 -38.47 22.93
N PHE A 9 -41.10 -39.00 21.86
CA PHE A 9 -41.62 -39.33 20.52
C PHE A 9 -43.05 -38.97 20.10
N LEU A 10 -43.20 -38.46 18.88
CA LEU A 10 -44.19 -38.97 17.92
C LEU A 10 -43.60 -38.94 16.49
N ALA A 11 -43.54 -40.11 15.86
CA ALA A 11 -43.23 -40.30 14.45
C ALA A 11 -44.53 -40.55 13.69
N ALA A 12 -44.67 -40.00 12.50
CA ALA A 12 -45.69 -40.42 11.53
C ALA A 12 -45.12 -40.31 10.10
N LEU A 13 -44.89 -41.47 9.47
CA LEU A 13 -44.77 -41.64 8.03
C LEU A 13 -46.15 -41.52 7.38
N ALA A 14 -46.22 -40.91 6.20
CA ALA A 14 -47.18 -41.27 5.15
C ALA A 14 -46.61 -40.93 3.77
N ALA A 15 -46.85 -41.83 2.82
CA ALA A 15 -46.13 -42.00 1.57
C ALA A 15 -46.75 -41.31 0.34
N ALA A 16 -45.88 -41.05 -0.63
CA ALA A 16 -45.98 -41.22 -2.09
C ALA A 16 -47.25 -40.81 -2.86
N ALA A 17 -47.05 -39.96 -3.88
CA ALA A 17 -47.67 -40.13 -5.20
C ALA A 17 -46.74 -39.59 -6.30
N LEU A 18 -46.29 -40.51 -7.15
CA LEU A 18 -45.56 -40.29 -8.41
C LEU A 18 -46.53 -39.87 -9.52
N TRP A 19 -46.10 -38.95 -10.39
CA TRP A 19 -46.56 -38.89 -11.78
C TRP A 19 -45.35 -38.68 -12.69
N ALA A 20 -44.99 -39.74 -13.42
CA ALA A 20 -44.05 -39.73 -14.53
C ALA A 20 -44.84 -39.86 -15.84
N THR A 21 -44.45 -39.15 -16.88
CA THR A 21 -44.82 -39.39 -18.29
C THR A 21 -43.63 -38.97 -19.19
N PRO A 22 -43.54 -39.39 -20.46
CA PRO A 22 -42.76 -40.56 -20.84
C PRO A 22 -41.56 -40.23 -21.75
N VAL A 23 -40.59 -41.14 -21.74
CA VAL A 23 -39.50 -41.24 -22.71
C VAL A 23 -40.04 -41.73 -24.06
N MET A 24 -39.65 -41.06 -25.15
CA MET A 24 -39.58 -41.67 -26.47
C MET A 24 -38.12 -41.88 -26.85
N ALA A 25 -37.79 -43.14 -27.13
CA ALA A 25 -36.54 -43.59 -27.70
C ALA A 25 -36.72 -43.83 -29.21
N GLN A 26 -35.72 -43.50 -30.02
CA GLN A 26 -35.49 -44.12 -31.33
C GLN A 26 -33.97 -44.25 -31.60
N HIS A 27 -33.59 -45.49 -31.94
CA HIS A 27 -32.39 -46.10 -32.56
C HIS A 27 -31.47 -45.20 -33.43
N ASP A 28 -30.23 -45.52 -33.82
CA ASP A 28 -29.13 -46.47 -33.50
C ASP A 28 -28.01 -46.17 -34.53
N HIS A 29 -26.79 -46.64 -34.23
CA HIS A 29 -25.62 -46.96 -35.05
C HIS A 29 -24.48 -45.95 -35.19
N GLY A 30 -23.29 -46.37 -34.72
CA GLY A 30 -22.00 -45.89 -35.20
C GLY A 30 -20.82 -46.09 -34.25
N ASP A 31 -20.38 -47.33 -34.06
CA ASP A 31 -19.08 -47.69 -33.44
C ASP A 31 -17.91 -46.90 -34.05
N LYS A 32 -17.12 -46.20 -33.21
CA LYS A 32 -15.65 -46.14 -33.32
C LYS A 32 -15.02 -45.99 -31.93
N LYS A 33 -14.38 -47.06 -31.46
CA LYS A 33 -13.42 -47.02 -30.34
C LYS A 33 -12.15 -46.27 -30.75
N ALA A 34 -11.71 -45.29 -29.96
CA ALA A 34 -10.29 -45.02 -29.68
C ALA A 34 -10.10 -44.10 -28.46
N GLN A 35 -9.41 -44.66 -27.45
CA GLN A 35 -8.66 -44.09 -26.32
C GLN A 35 -9.40 -43.33 -25.18
N PRO A 36 -9.14 -43.70 -23.90
CA PRO A 36 -9.66 -42.96 -22.75
C PRO A 36 -8.77 -41.73 -22.47
N GLY A 37 -9.29 -40.54 -22.76
CA GLY A 37 -8.82 -39.33 -22.11
C GLY A 37 -9.46 -39.27 -20.72
N HIS A 38 -8.64 -39.25 -19.67
CA HIS A 38 -9.07 -38.73 -18.38
C HIS A 38 -9.15 -37.21 -18.51
N ASP A 39 -10.36 -36.70 -18.63
CA ASP A 39 -10.68 -35.28 -18.47
C ASP A 39 -11.81 -35.19 -17.45
N ASP A 40 -11.46 -35.39 -16.17
CA ASP A 40 -12.34 -35.08 -15.05
C ASP A 40 -12.23 -33.57 -14.78
N GLY A 41 -12.68 -32.77 -15.76
CA GLY A 41 -12.62 -31.32 -15.72
C GLY A 41 -13.51 -30.75 -14.62
N HIS A 42 -12.93 -30.47 -13.45
CA HIS A 42 -13.51 -29.55 -12.49
C HIS A 42 -13.48 -28.14 -13.09
N ALA A 43 -14.66 -27.56 -13.28
CA ALA A 43 -14.79 -26.22 -13.85
C ALA A 43 -14.26 -25.17 -12.87
N HIS A 44 -13.05 -24.67 -13.10
CA HIS A 44 -12.54 -23.48 -12.44
C HIS A 44 -13.14 -22.22 -13.09
N GLY A 45 -13.37 -21.18 -12.30
CA GLY A 45 -13.83 -19.89 -12.79
C GLY A 45 -12.88 -19.32 -13.85
N GLU A 46 -13.45 -18.68 -14.88
CA GLU A 46 -12.68 -18.09 -15.97
C GLU A 46 -11.76 -16.97 -15.44
N VAL A 47 -10.44 -17.10 -15.65
CA VAL A 47 -9.46 -16.10 -15.25
C VAL A 47 -9.41 -15.01 -16.32
N ALA A 48 -9.82 -13.79 -15.98
CA ALA A 48 -9.81 -12.67 -16.91
C ALA A 48 -8.40 -12.42 -17.47
N LYS A 49 -8.26 -12.29 -18.80
CA LYS A 49 -6.96 -12.02 -19.44
C LYS A 49 -6.39 -10.68 -19.01
N ALA A 50 -5.07 -10.63 -18.83
CA ALA A 50 -4.35 -9.39 -18.60
C ALA A 50 -4.16 -8.61 -19.92
N LYS A 51 -4.18 -7.27 -19.85
CA LYS A 51 -4.02 -6.42 -21.04
C LYS A 51 -2.56 -6.13 -21.36
N THR A 52 -1.69 -6.07 -20.35
CA THR A 52 -0.26 -5.79 -20.51
C THR A 52 0.59 -6.82 -19.79
N PHE A 53 1.87 -6.93 -20.18
CA PHE A 53 2.83 -7.79 -19.49
C PHE A 53 2.98 -7.38 -18.01
N GLY A 54 3.08 -6.09 -17.72
CA GLY A 54 3.18 -5.57 -16.36
C GLY A 54 1.95 -5.90 -15.51
N GLU A 55 0.75 -5.82 -16.10
CA GLU A 55 -0.48 -6.26 -15.42
C GLU A 55 -0.48 -7.75 -15.10
N ALA A 56 -0.11 -8.60 -16.06
CA ALA A 56 -0.02 -10.04 -15.86
C ALA A 56 0.98 -10.39 -14.75
N ALA A 57 2.18 -9.82 -14.80
CA ALA A 57 3.24 -10.04 -13.81
C ALA A 57 2.81 -9.63 -12.39
N ARG A 58 2.11 -8.48 -12.26
CA ARG A 58 1.59 -8.02 -10.96
C ARG A 58 0.52 -8.95 -10.39
N ARG A 59 -0.44 -9.36 -11.22
CA ARG A 59 -1.51 -10.30 -10.80
C ARG A 59 -0.94 -11.66 -10.40
N ILE A 60 0.06 -12.15 -11.13
CA ILE A 60 0.83 -13.34 -10.75
C ILE A 60 1.47 -13.18 -9.37
N ALA A 61 2.13 -12.04 -9.12
CA ALA A 61 2.77 -11.77 -7.83
C ALA A 61 1.75 -11.72 -6.67
N ASP A 62 0.58 -11.10 -6.89
CA ASP A 62 -0.50 -11.04 -5.90
C ASP A 62 -1.03 -12.45 -5.56
N GLU A 63 -1.23 -13.31 -6.56
CA GLU A 63 -1.67 -14.69 -6.33
C GLU A 63 -0.61 -15.53 -5.60
N ILE A 64 0.66 -15.38 -5.96
CA ILE A 64 1.78 -16.06 -5.28
C ILE A 64 1.83 -15.63 -3.81
N LYS A 65 1.67 -14.34 -3.52
CA LYS A 65 1.63 -13.83 -2.14
C LYS A 65 0.46 -14.42 -1.35
N ALA A 66 -0.71 -14.56 -1.99
CA ALA A 66 -1.86 -15.18 -1.35
C ALA A 66 -1.67 -16.69 -1.09
N ILE A 67 -1.04 -17.41 -2.03
CA ILE A 67 -0.65 -18.81 -1.84
C ILE A 67 0.35 -18.94 -0.69
N GLU A 68 1.37 -18.08 -0.64
CA GLU A 68 2.38 -18.09 0.43
C GLU A 68 1.74 -17.87 1.80
N ALA A 69 0.83 -16.91 1.91
CA ALA A 69 0.09 -16.64 3.14
C ALA A 69 -0.73 -17.86 3.59
N ALA A 70 -1.43 -18.53 2.67
CA ALA A 70 -2.21 -19.74 2.97
C ALA A 70 -1.32 -20.89 3.46
N LEU A 71 -0.24 -21.20 2.73
CA LEU A 71 0.68 -22.29 3.06
C LEU A 71 1.45 -22.04 4.36
N THR A 72 1.85 -20.79 4.62
CA THR A 72 2.49 -20.38 5.88
C THR A 72 1.52 -20.51 7.04
N GLY A 73 0.23 -20.19 6.82
CA GLY A 73 -0.87 -20.45 7.75
C GLY A 73 -1.24 -21.93 7.92
N GLY A 74 -0.58 -22.85 7.22
CA GLY A 74 -0.83 -24.29 7.31
C GLY A 74 -2.09 -24.77 6.57
N SER A 75 -2.57 -24.00 5.59
CA SER A 75 -3.78 -24.31 4.82
C SER A 75 -3.48 -24.48 3.33
N VAL A 76 -4.14 -25.45 2.70
CA VAL A 76 -4.20 -25.63 1.23
C VAL A 76 -5.47 -25.04 0.62
N ALA A 77 -6.39 -24.53 1.45
CA ALA A 77 -7.66 -23.99 0.98
C ALA A 77 -7.43 -22.82 0.00
N GLY A 78 -8.01 -22.94 -1.20
CA GLY A 78 -7.87 -21.95 -2.28
C GLY A 78 -6.51 -21.94 -2.97
N VAL A 79 -5.53 -22.75 -2.56
CA VAL A 79 -4.22 -22.80 -3.26
C VAL A 79 -4.38 -23.35 -4.67
N SER A 80 -5.25 -24.34 -4.85
CA SER A 80 -5.57 -24.94 -6.16
C SER A 80 -6.06 -23.89 -7.17
N ASP A 81 -7.10 -23.13 -6.82
CA ASP A 81 -7.67 -22.09 -7.69
C ASP A 81 -6.67 -20.97 -8.01
N ARG A 82 -5.88 -20.54 -7.02
CA ARG A 82 -4.87 -19.51 -7.20
C ARG A 82 -3.71 -19.97 -8.08
N ALA A 83 -3.29 -21.22 -7.92
CA ALA A 83 -2.27 -21.81 -8.78
C ALA A 83 -2.77 -21.92 -10.23
N ASN A 84 -4.05 -22.27 -10.43
CA ASN A 84 -4.67 -22.22 -11.76
C ASN A 84 -4.71 -20.79 -12.34
N ALA A 85 -5.01 -19.77 -11.52
CA ALA A 85 -4.93 -18.38 -11.95
C ALA A 85 -3.51 -17.95 -12.38
N VAL A 86 -2.48 -18.36 -11.63
CA VAL A 86 -1.08 -18.14 -12.01
C VAL A 86 -0.75 -18.84 -13.33
N ASN A 87 -1.18 -20.09 -13.51
CA ASN A 87 -0.99 -20.85 -14.75
C ASN A 87 -1.61 -20.14 -15.96
N ALA A 88 -2.88 -19.71 -15.85
CA ALA A 88 -3.59 -19.03 -16.91
C ALA A 88 -2.90 -17.72 -17.32
N LEU A 89 -2.51 -16.89 -16.34
CA LEU A 89 -1.80 -15.64 -16.60
C LEU A 89 -0.41 -15.87 -17.20
N ALA A 90 0.32 -16.88 -16.71
CA ALA A 90 1.67 -17.19 -17.17
C ALA A 90 1.70 -17.63 -18.64
N LYS A 91 0.66 -18.32 -19.12
CA LYS A 91 0.50 -18.72 -20.54
C LYS A 91 0.41 -17.51 -21.48
N ASP A 92 -0.13 -16.38 -21.03
CA ASP A 92 -0.28 -15.17 -21.85
C ASP A 92 1.00 -14.31 -21.92
N LEU A 93 1.96 -14.51 -21.00
CA LEU A 93 3.16 -13.67 -20.87
C LEU A 93 4.02 -13.63 -22.15
N GLY A 94 4.12 -14.75 -22.87
CA GLY A 94 4.85 -14.80 -24.14
C GLY A 94 4.27 -13.85 -25.18
N ALA A 95 2.94 -13.87 -25.38
CA ALA A 95 2.25 -12.98 -26.31
C ALA A 95 2.31 -11.52 -25.84
N LEU A 96 2.10 -11.28 -24.54
CA LEU A 96 2.17 -9.94 -23.95
C LEU A 96 3.56 -9.32 -24.08
N SER A 97 4.63 -10.11 -23.96
CA SER A 97 6.01 -9.61 -24.09
C SER A 97 6.35 -9.10 -25.50
N LEU A 98 5.69 -9.66 -26.53
CA LEU A 98 5.87 -9.29 -27.94
C LEU A 98 5.14 -8.01 -28.33
N ALA A 99 4.19 -7.54 -27.52
CA ALA A 99 3.46 -6.31 -27.80
C ALA A 99 4.42 -5.12 -27.95
N LYS A 100 4.15 -4.25 -28.92
CA LYS A 100 5.02 -3.08 -29.23
C LYS A 100 5.25 -2.18 -28.00
N ASP A 101 4.32 -2.21 -27.07
CA ASP A 101 4.26 -1.42 -25.85
C ASP A 101 4.41 -2.24 -24.57
N SER A 102 4.86 -3.50 -24.65
CA SER A 102 4.99 -4.42 -23.51
C SER A 102 5.88 -3.92 -22.38
N GLY A 103 6.83 -3.03 -22.69
CA GLY A 103 7.85 -2.55 -21.76
C GLY A 103 8.95 -3.57 -21.47
N VAL A 104 8.86 -4.79 -22.02
CA VAL A 104 9.91 -5.82 -21.93
C VAL A 104 11.01 -5.47 -22.95
N PRO A 105 12.30 -5.42 -22.54
CA PRO A 105 13.39 -5.20 -23.48
C PRO A 105 13.39 -6.26 -24.59
N ARG A 106 13.67 -5.87 -25.84
CA ARG A 106 13.56 -6.79 -27.00
C ARG A 106 14.43 -8.03 -26.85
N GLU A 107 15.62 -7.86 -26.30
CA GLU A 107 16.57 -8.91 -25.98
C GLU A 107 16.10 -9.85 -24.85
N LYS A 108 15.11 -9.42 -24.04
CA LYS A 108 14.51 -10.18 -22.93
C LYS A 108 13.17 -10.84 -23.26
N VAL A 109 12.61 -10.61 -24.44
CA VAL A 109 11.35 -11.24 -24.88
C VAL A 109 11.45 -12.77 -24.87
N LYS A 110 12.59 -13.34 -25.32
CA LYS A 110 12.81 -14.79 -25.28
C LYS A 110 12.83 -15.32 -23.85
N ASP A 111 13.53 -14.63 -22.95
CA ASP A 111 13.63 -14.97 -21.53
C ASP A 111 12.24 -14.93 -20.89
N ALA A 112 11.45 -13.91 -21.18
CA ALA A 112 10.08 -13.75 -20.70
C ALA A 112 9.14 -14.88 -21.15
N ASN A 113 9.22 -15.28 -22.43
CA ASN A 113 8.44 -16.39 -22.94
C ASN A 113 8.83 -17.74 -22.29
N LEU A 114 10.13 -18.00 -22.12
CA LEU A 114 10.60 -19.24 -21.49
C LEU A 114 10.20 -19.30 -20.01
N ALA A 115 10.41 -18.21 -19.28
CA ALA A 115 10.02 -18.12 -17.88
C ALA A 115 8.50 -18.20 -17.71
N GLY A 116 7.70 -17.69 -18.65
CA GLY A 116 6.24 -17.82 -18.62
C GLY A 116 5.79 -19.27 -18.74
N LYS A 117 6.42 -20.05 -19.64
CA LYS A 117 6.14 -21.49 -19.77
C LYS A 117 6.52 -22.26 -18.51
N GLU A 118 7.72 -22.01 -17.99
CA GLU A 118 8.20 -22.65 -16.76
C GLU A 118 7.28 -22.36 -15.56
N LEU A 119 6.84 -21.11 -15.42
CA LEU A 119 5.89 -20.73 -14.37
C LEU A 119 4.53 -21.40 -14.56
N ALA A 120 4.02 -21.46 -15.79
CA ALA A 120 2.75 -22.13 -16.08
C ALA A 120 2.81 -23.61 -15.67
N GLU A 121 3.86 -24.33 -16.07
CA GLU A 121 4.09 -25.74 -15.71
C GLU A 121 4.22 -25.94 -14.19
N ALA A 122 5.00 -25.08 -13.52
CA ALA A 122 5.17 -25.17 -12.07
C ALA A 122 3.86 -24.92 -11.31
N ALA A 123 3.05 -23.98 -11.78
CA ALA A 123 1.75 -23.63 -11.20
C ALA A 123 0.70 -24.71 -11.47
N ASP A 124 0.71 -25.34 -12.66
CA ASP A 124 -0.13 -26.49 -12.99
C ASP A 124 0.09 -27.66 -12.02
N ALA A 125 1.37 -27.98 -11.79
CA ALA A 125 1.74 -29.03 -10.83
C ALA A 125 1.36 -28.65 -9.39
N LEU A 126 1.42 -27.36 -9.01
CA LEU A 126 0.96 -26.93 -7.70
C LEU A 126 -0.55 -27.05 -7.55
N HIS A 127 -1.30 -26.67 -8.59
CA HIS A 127 -2.75 -26.83 -8.67
C HIS A 127 -3.15 -28.29 -8.41
N GLU A 128 -2.56 -29.22 -9.16
CA GLU A 128 -2.79 -30.66 -9.04
C GLU A 128 -2.48 -31.25 -7.65
N ILE A 129 -1.44 -30.76 -6.99
CA ILE A 129 -1.04 -31.21 -5.65
C ILE A 129 -1.97 -30.63 -4.58
N ALA A 130 -2.29 -29.34 -4.69
CA ALA A 130 -3.16 -28.65 -3.75
C ALA A 130 -4.60 -29.18 -3.81
N ASP A 131 -5.09 -29.57 -4.99
CA ASP A 131 -6.40 -30.17 -5.17
C ASP A 131 -6.54 -31.51 -4.41
N LYS A 132 -5.44 -32.27 -4.33
CA LYS A 132 -5.34 -33.50 -3.55
C LYS A 132 -5.20 -33.25 -2.03
N GLY A 133 -5.10 -31.98 -1.61
CA GLY A 133 -5.02 -31.59 -0.20
C GLY A 133 -3.65 -31.80 0.47
N ASP A 134 -2.58 -32.07 -0.29
CA ASP A 134 -1.27 -32.37 0.28
C ASP A 134 -0.48 -31.09 0.61
N LEU A 135 -0.59 -30.64 1.87
CA LEU A 135 0.09 -29.44 2.36
C LEU A 135 1.63 -29.51 2.24
N ALA A 136 2.24 -30.66 2.48
CA ALA A 136 3.69 -30.80 2.49
C ALA A 136 4.24 -30.73 1.06
N ALA A 137 3.60 -31.46 0.14
CA ALA A 137 3.95 -31.42 -1.27
C ALA A 137 3.63 -30.05 -1.89
N SER A 138 2.51 -29.40 -1.51
CA SER A 138 2.20 -28.05 -1.97
C SER A 138 3.28 -27.05 -1.56
N LYS A 139 3.79 -27.11 -0.33
CA LYS A 139 4.91 -26.26 0.12
C LYS A 139 6.17 -26.48 -0.72
N SER A 140 6.54 -27.73 -0.96
CA SER A 140 7.72 -28.06 -1.77
C SER A 140 7.57 -27.62 -3.22
N GLN A 141 6.40 -27.81 -3.83
CA GLN A 141 6.16 -27.39 -5.21
C GLN A 141 6.06 -25.85 -5.32
N PHE A 142 5.54 -25.18 -4.30
CA PHE A 142 5.46 -23.72 -4.27
C PHE A 142 6.84 -23.05 -4.32
N ASP A 143 7.90 -23.67 -3.80
CA ASP A 143 9.26 -23.14 -3.97
C ASP A 143 9.68 -23.08 -5.44
N LYS A 144 9.23 -24.01 -6.29
CA LYS A 144 9.46 -23.96 -7.73
C LYS A 144 8.65 -22.86 -8.42
N VAL A 145 7.40 -22.65 -7.98
CA VAL A 145 6.56 -21.54 -8.45
C VAL A 145 7.25 -20.21 -8.15
N LYS A 146 7.76 -20.01 -6.92
CA LYS A 146 8.52 -18.80 -6.56
C LYS A 146 9.77 -18.62 -7.40
N ALA A 147 10.54 -19.69 -7.63
CA ALA A 147 11.75 -19.62 -8.45
C ALA A 147 11.46 -19.25 -9.91
N ALA A 148 10.39 -19.79 -10.50
CA ALA A 148 9.96 -19.44 -11.85
C ALA A 148 9.41 -18.01 -11.92
N ALA A 149 8.65 -17.57 -10.92
CA ALA A 149 8.11 -16.22 -10.84
C ALA A 149 9.20 -15.14 -10.69
N ALA A 150 10.28 -15.43 -9.95
CA ALA A 150 11.43 -14.53 -9.85
C ALA A 150 12.07 -14.24 -11.23
N LYS A 151 12.02 -15.20 -12.16
CA LYS A 151 12.49 -14.99 -13.54
C LYS A 151 11.57 -14.06 -14.32
N ILE A 152 10.25 -14.08 -14.05
CA ILE A 152 9.29 -13.12 -14.62
C ILE A 152 9.55 -11.72 -14.06
N GLU A 153 9.76 -11.58 -12.76
CA GLU A 153 10.07 -10.29 -12.13
C GLU A 153 11.35 -9.67 -12.73
N ALA A 154 12.37 -10.49 -13.01
CA ALA A 154 13.62 -10.04 -13.61
C ALA A 154 13.50 -9.48 -15.05
N VAL A 155 12.42 -9.80 -15.77
CA VAL A 155 12.17 -9.33 -17.13
C VAL A 155 10.95 -8.43 -17.24
N ALA A 156 10.19 -8.27 -16.15
CA ALA A 156 9.03 -7.42 -16.10
C ALA A 156 9.43 -5.95 -16.28
N PRO A 157 8.62 -5.16 -16.99
CA PRO A 157 8.85 -3.73 -17.07
C PRO A 157 8.83 -3.13 -15.68
N ALA A 158 9.67 -2.13 -15.47
CA ALA A 158 9.61 -1.32 -14.27
C ALA A 158 8.17 -0.78 -14.11
N THR A 159 7.61 -0.93 -12.92
CA THR A 159 6.34 -0.31 -12.59
C THR A 159 6.60 1.13 -12.16
N TYR A 160 5.77 2.05 -12.60
CA TYR A 160 5.85 3.47 -12.25
C TYR A 160 4.55 3.92 -11.59
N TYR A 161 4.63 4.91 -10.71
CA TYR A 161 3.46 5.48 -10.05
C TYR A 161 3.54 7.01 -10.07
N CYS A 162 2.38 7.66 -9.99
CA CYS A 162 2.33 9.10 -9.78
C CYS A 162 2.73 9.38 -8.32
N PRO A 163 3.79 10.17 -8.04
CA PRO A 163 4.21 10.45 -6.67
C PRO A 163 3.13 11.13 -5.83
N MET A 164 2.20 11.85 -6.47
CA MET A 164 1.05 12.47 -5.81
C MET A 164 -0.14 11.54 -5.58
N HIS A 165 -0.10 10.30 -6.06
CA HIS A 165 -1.21 9.34 -5.99
C HIS A 165 -2.58 9.89 -6.47
N CYS A 166 -2.59 10.83 -7.44
CA CYS A 166 -3.81 11.45 -7.98
C CYS A 166 -4.84 10.44 -8.53
N GLU A 167 -4.36 9.26 -8.94
CA GLU A 167 -5.19 8.16 -9.45
C GLU A 167 -5.16 6.96 -8.49
N GLY A 168 -4.92 7.25 -7.20
CA GLY A 168 -4.77 6.28 -6.12
C GLY A 168 -3.64 5.28 -6.34
N SER A 169 -4.01 4.01 -6.43
CA SER A 169 -3.07 2.88 -6.60
C SER A 169 -2.74 2.57 -8.06
N LYS A 170 -3.14 3.42 -9.01
CA LYS A 170 -2.84 3.19 -10.43
C LYS A 170 -1.33 3.25 -10.67
N THR A 171 -0.84 2.27 -11.43
CA THR A 171 0.55 2.18 -11.86
C THR A 171 0.66 2.17 -13.38
N TYR A 172 1.85 2.45 -13.88
CA TYR A 172 2.21 2.58 -15.28
C TYR A 172 3.36 1.64 -15.62
N ASP A 173 3.36 1.07 -16.82
CA ASP A 173 4.42 0.15 -17.25
C ASP A 173 5.63 0.88 -17.88
N LYS A 174 5.61 2.21 -17.92
CA LYS A 174 6.60 3.07 -18.58
C LYS A 174 6.85 4.37 -17.82
N PRO A 175 8.05 4.96 -17.95
CA PRO A 175 8.28 6.32 -17.49
C PRO A 175 7.42 7.30 -18.30
N GLY A 176 7.08 8.44 -17.70
CA GLY A 176 6.24 9.46 -18.32
C GLY A 176 5.83 10.52 -17.31
N GLU A 177 4.77 11.26 -17.62
CA GLU A 177 4.15 12.24 -16.72
C GLU A 177 2.73 11.78 -16.34
N CYS A 178 2.32 12.07 -15.10
CA CYS A 178 0.96 11.84 -14.65
C CYS A 178 -0.01 12.70 -15.47
N PRO A 179 -1.10 12.14 -16.03
CA PRO A 179 -2.07 12.92 -16.83
C PRO A 179 -2.89 13.91 -16.00
N VAL A 180 -2.88 13.79 -14.66
CA VAL A 180 -3.63 14.67 -13.75
C VAL A 180 -2.77 15.85 -13.28
N CYS A 181 -1.60 15.58 -12.72
CA CYS A 181 -0.74 16.61 -12.13
C CYS A 181 0.50 16.95 -12.95
N HIS A 182 0.72 16.30 -14.10
CA HIS A 182 1.87 16.48 -14.99
C HIS A 182 3.25 16.25 -14.36
N MET A 183 3.32 15.73 -13.13
CA MET A 183 4.58 15.33 -12.50
C MET A 183 5.14 14.07 -13.15
N LYS A 184 6.48 13.97 -13.20
CA LYS A 184 7.17 12.76 -13.67
C LYS A 184 6.80 11.56 -12.80
N LEU A 185 6.35 10.49 -13.46
CA LEU A 185 6.08 9.21 -12.83
C LEU A 185 7.38 8.64 -12.26
N LYS A 186 7.28 8.08 -11.06
CA LYS A 186 8.41 7.52 -10.33
C LYS A 186 8.42 6.00 -10.42
N LYS A 187 9.61 5.42 -10.58
CA LYS A 187 9.76 3.97 -10.56
C LYS A 187 9.41 3.44 -9.17
N GLN A 188 8.47 2.51 -9.12
CA GLN A 188 8.17 1.69 -7.96
C GLN A 188 9.27 0.64 -7.82
N THR A 189 9.79 0.48 -6.61
CA THR A 189 10.78 -0.54 -6.27
C THR A 189 10.28 -1.35 -5.08
N SER A 190 10.42 -2.68 -5.16
CA SER A 190 10.29 -3.59 -4.02
C SER A 190 11.62 -3.72 -3.26
N GLU A 191 12.72 -3.29 -3.87
CA GLU A 191 14.05 -3.30 -3.26
C GLU A 191 14.13 -2.24 -2.16
N GLN A 192 14.54 -2.65 -0.96
CA GLN A 192 14.45 -1.83 0.24
C GLN A 192 15.70 -1.00 0.44
N PHE A 193 15.52 0.31 0.56
CA PHE A 193 16.55 1.18 1.12
C PHE A 193 16.63 0.97 2.62
N THR A 194 17.81 1.19 3.20
CA THR A 194 17.99 1.18 4.65
C THR A 194 18.61 2.48 5.12
N VAL A 195 18.35 2.84 6.38
CA VAL A 195 18.97 3.99 7.03
C VAL A 195 19.68 3.52 8.28
N GLU A 196 20.99 3.76 8.33
CA GLU A 196 21.79 3.56 9.53
C GLU A 196 21.82 4.85 10.34
N VAL A 197 21.41 4.77 11.60
CA VAL A 197 21.40 5.91 12.53
C VAL A 197 22.46 5.69 13.60
N LYS A 198 23.44 6.61 13.67
CA LYS A 198 24.55 6.57 14.63
C LYS A 198 24.58 7.82 15.50
N PRO A 199 24.43 7.71 16.83
CA PRO A 199 24.70 8.83 17.72
C PRO A 199 26.22 9.09 17.82
N ILE A 200 26.63 10.31 17.52
CA ILE A 200 28.01 10.77 17.65
C ILE A 200 28.24 11.08 19.13
N GLY A 201 29.15 10.33 19.76
CA GLY A 201 29.49 10.51 21.18
C GLY A 201 28.83 9.54 22.16
N GLY A 202 28.17 8.48 21.66
CA GLY A 202 27.66 7.38 22.49
C GLY A 202 26.15 7.44 22.73
N THR A 203 25.71 7.17 23.95
CA THR A 203 24.30 6.95 24.25
C THR A 203 23.47 8.25 24.21
N ILE A 204 22.26 8.18 23.65
CA ILE A 204 21.31 9.29 23.62
C ILE A 204 20.62 9.38 24.98
N THR A 205 20.66 10.54 25.63
CA THR A 205 20.02 10.79 26.94
C THR A 205 19.00 11.92 26.82
N ALA A 206 17.81 11.73 27.38
CA ALA A 206 16.77 12.76 27.42
C ALA A 206 17.26 14.05 28.09
N GLY A 207 16.79 15.20 27.58
CA GLY A 207 17.15 16.53 28.08
C GLY A 207 18.58 16.98 27.73
N LYS A 208 19.37 16.16 27.02
CA LYS A 208 20.71 16.54 26.53
C LYS A 208 20.72 16.57 25.00
N PRO A 209 21.44 17.53 24.39
CA PRO A 209 21.69 17.51 22.95
C PRO A 209 22.42 16.23 22.53
N ALA A 210 21.90 15.58 21.48
CA ALA A 210 22.50 14.43 20.84
C ALA A 210 22.72 14.74 19.36
N ASN A 211 23.93 14.48 18.88
CA ASN A 211 24.28 14.59 17.47
C ASN A 211 24.07 13.23 16.81
N LEU A 212 23.25 13.18 15.78
CA LEU A 212 22.94 11.97 15.03
C LEU A 212 23.51 12.07 13.62
N LEU A 213 24.11 10.98 13.16
CA LEU A 213 24.59 10.77 11.80
C LEU A 213 23.70 9.72 11.13
N PHE A 214 23.12 10.07 9.99
CA PHE A 214 22.33 9.13 9.19
C PHE A 214 23.07 8.76 7.91
N THR A 215 23.09 7.47 7.58
CA THR A 215 23.62 6.96 6.31
C THR A 215 22.52 6.19 5.59
N ILE A 216 22.09 6.69 4.45
CA ILE A 216 21.14 6.00 3.57
C ILE A 216 21.94 5.01 2.72
N LYS A 217 21.48 3.76 2.66
CA LYS A 217 22.05 2.72 1.80
C LYS A 217 21.02 2.25 0.78
N ASP A 218 21.49 2.10 -0.45
CA ASP A 218 20.72 1.49 -1.53
C ASP A 218 20.52 -0.02 -1.27
N PRO A 219 19.67 -0.70 -2.05
CA PRO A 219 19.42 -2.13 -1.87
C PRO A 219 20.64 -3.04 -2.06
N ARG A 220 21.74 -2.53 -2.64
CA ARG A 220 23.02 -3.24 -2.77
C ARG A 220 23.94 -2.98 -1.57
N GLY A 221 23.48 -2.20 -0.58
CA GLY A 221 24.23 -1.81 0.62
C GLY A 221 25.19 -0.64 0.40
N LEU A 222 25.16 0.01 -0.76
CA LEU A 222 26.05 1.14 -1.08
C LEU A 222 25.43 2.45 -0.56
N ALA A 223 26.28 3.34 -0.04
CA ALA A 223 25.82 4.63 0.47
C ALA A 223 25.24 5.49 -0.66
N VAL A 224 24.01 5.96 -0.47
CA VAL A 224 23.37 6.95 -1.35
C VAL A 224 24.02 8.30 -1.08
N LYS A 225 24.50 8.95 -2.14
CA LYS A 225 25.22 10.24 -2.02
C LYS A 225 24.34 11.47 -2.20
N THR A 226 23.26 11.33 -2.96
CA THR A 226 22.34 12.41 -3.29
C THR A 226 20.93 11.89 -3.31
N VAL A 227 20.00 12.70 -2.85
CA VAL A 227 18.55 12.50 -2.93
C VAL A 227 17.93 13.73 -3.59
N GLU A 228 16.74 13.59 -4.15
CA GLU A 228 16.00 14.70 -4.73
C GLU A 228 15.49 15.64 -3.64
N ILE A 229 15.38 16.93 -3.97
CA ILE A 229 14.73 17.92 -3.13
C ILE A 229 13.23 17.81 -3.37
N VAL A 230 12.48 17.50 -2.33
CA VAL A 230 11.02 17.40 -2.32
C VAL A 230 10.54 18.30 -1.18
N HIS A 231 9.54 19.15 -1.42
CA HIS A 231 9.07 20.15 -0.45
C HIS A 231 10.23 20.98 0.16
N GLU A 232 11.08 21.49 -0.73
CA GLU A 232 12.23 22.35 -0.42
C GLU A 232 13.37 21.68 0.37
N MET A 233 13.22 20.41 0.77
CA MET A 233 14.18 19.70 1.61
C MET A 233 14.65 18.37 0.98
N PRO A 234 15.90 17.94 1.25
CA PRO A 234 16.40 16.65 0.77
C PRO A 234 15.85 15.45 1.56
N LEU A 235 15.50 15.66 2.83
CA LEU A 235 15.01 14.62 3.73
C LEU A 235 14.05 15.24 4.74
N HIS A 236 12.86 14.65 4.86
CA HIS A 236 11.93 14.92 5.94
C HIS A 236 12.11 13.85 7.01
N LEU A 237 12.44 14.28 8.23
CA LEU A 237 12.59 13.41 9.39
C LEU A 237 11.39 13.59 10.30
N LEU A 238 10.60 12.53 10.42
CA LEU A 238 9.41 12.54 11.26
C LEU A 238 9.67 11.65 12.46
N MET A 239 9.65 12.24 13.65
CA MET A 239 10.01 11.56 14.89
C MET A 239 8.78 11.46 15.77
N VAL A 240 8.48 10.26 16.26
CA VAL A 240 7.35 10.03 17.16
C VAL A 240 7.75 9.19 18.36
N SER A 241 7.10 9.43 19.51
CA SER A 241 7.16 8.49 20.63
C SER A 241 6.39 7.21 20.30
N LYS A 242 6.73 6.10 20.99
CA LYS A 242 6.04 4.79 20.83
C LYS A 242 4.52 4.86 20.93
N ASP A 243 4.00 5.74 21.77
CA ASP A 243 2.56 5.94 22.00
C ASP A 243 1.97 7.08 21.15
N LEU A 244 2.72 7.61 20.19
CA LEU A 244 2.36 8.74 19.32
C LEU A 244 1.94 10.01 20.07
N SER A 245 2.19 10.13 21.38
CA SER A 245 1.84 11.31 22.16
C SER A 245 2.73 12.51 21.83
N TRP A 246 3.96 12.25 21.37
CA TRP A 246 4.94 13.24 20.96
C TRP A 246 5.28 13.10 19.47
N TYR A 247 5.54 14.24 18.82
CA TYR A 247 5.87 14.33 17.40
C TYR A 247 6.82 15.50 17.13
N ALA A 248 7.73 15.33 16.17
CA ALA A 248 8.53 16.40 15.56
C ALA A 248 8.71 16.14 14.05
N HIS A 249 8.81 17.22 13.28
CA HIS A 249 9.06 17.21 11.85
C HIS A 249 10.26 18.11 11.57
N GLU A 250 11.38 17.50 11.18
CA GLU A 250 12.67 18.16 11.09
C GLU A 250 13.39 17.80 9.79
N HIS A 251 14.42 18.56 9.43
CA HIS A 251 15.09 18.43 8.14
C HIS A 251 16.62 18.35 8.35
N PRO A 252 17.16 17.13 8.52
CA PRO A 252 18.60 16.90 8.67
C PRO A 252 19.44 17.48 7.53
N ALA A 253 20.64 17.96 7.85
CA ALA A 253 21.51 18.59 6.87
C ALA A 253 22.33 17.56 6.10
N LEU A 254 22.15 17.50 4.76
CA LEU A 254 22.98 16.69 3.86
C LEU A 254 24.42 17.20 3.86
N GLN A 255 25.37 16.29 4.03
CA GLN A 255 26.81 16.55 4.02
C GLN A 255 27.42 16.22 2.66
N PRO A 256 28.62 16.77 2.32
CA PRO A 256 29.30 16.49 1.05
C PRO A 256 29.59 15.00 0.78
N ASP A 257 29.72 14.19 1.83
CA ASP A 257 29.98 12.75 1.72
C ASP A 257 28.71 11.91 1.57
N GLY A 258 27.53 12.54 1.52
CA GLY A 258 26.22 11.88 1.40
C GLY A 258 25.57 11.49 2.72
N THR A 259 26.22 11.72 3.86
CA THR A 259 25.60 11.51 5.17
C THR A 259 24.68 12.68 5.53
N PHE A 260 23.78 12.47 6.48
CA PHE A 260 22.98 13.55 7.07
C PHE A 260 23.37 13.74 8.53
N THR A 261 23.47 15.00 8.97
CA THR A 261 23.70 15.33 10.38
C THR A 261 22.49 16.03 10.97
N PHE A 262 22.20 15.72 12.23
CA PHE A 262 21.06 16.27 12.93
C PHE A 262 21.34 16.35 14.44
N THR A 263 21.14 17.51 15.04
CA THR A 263 21.28 17.70 16.50
C THR A 263 19.91 17.87 17.13
N TRP A 264 19.58 17.03 18.10
CA TRP A 264 18.28 17.07 18.77
C TRP A 264 18.38 16.85 20.27
N THR A 265 17.42 17.42 21.01
CA THR A 265 17.25 17.15 22.44
C THR A 265 15.91 16.47 22.66
N PHE A 266 15.92 15.16 22.92
CA PHE A 266 14.70 14.41 23.21
C PHE A 266 14.11 14.82 24.57
N PRO A 267 12.80 15.05 24.68
CA PRO A 267 12.20 15.59 25.90
C PRO A 267 12.11 14.58 27.05
N ALA A 268 12.03 13.28 26.73
CA ALA A 268 11.88 12.20 27.70
C ALA A 268 12.63 10.93 27.24
N GLY A 269 12.92 10.03 28.17
CA GLY A 269 13.45 8.71 27.84
C GLY A 269 12.41 7.82 27.16
N GLY A 270 12.82 6.65 26.69
CA GLY A 270 11.95 5.68 26.05
C GLY A 270 12.25 5.44 24.59
N GLU A 271 11.27 4.87 23.89
CA GLU A 271 11.40 4.43 22.50
C GLU A 271 10.78 5.47 21.55
N TYR A 272 11.56 5.87 20.56
CA TYR A 272 11.14 6.79 19.49
C TYR A 272 11.34 6.11 18.14
N THR A 273 10.45 6.36 17.19
CA THR A 273 10.63 5.93 15.79
C THR A 273 10.87 7.14 14.91
N LEU A 274 11.95 7.09 14.15
CA LEU A 274 12.37 8.09 13.17
C LEU A 274 12.00 7.57 11.78
N PHE A 275 11.05 8.20 11.12
CA PHE A 275 10.69 7.95 9.73
C PHE A 275 11.52 8.89 8.86
N HIS A 276 12.41 8.30 8.06
CA HIS A 276 13.23 9.01 7.09
C HIS A 276 12.52 8.98 5.75
N ASP A 277 11.93 10.11 5.38
CA ASP A 277 11.26 10.28 4.09
C ASP A 277 12.20 11.01 3.13
N PHE A 278 12.62 10.29 2.07
CA PHE A 278 13.56 10.77 1.07
C PHE A 278 13.22 10.18 -0.30
N THR A 279 13.62 10.89 -1.36
CA THR A 279 13.42 10.41 -2.74
C THR A 279 14.78 10.19 -3.41
N PRO A 280 15.25 8.94 -3.56
CA PRO A 280 16.45 8.66 -4.35
C PRO A 280 16.22 9.04 -5.81
N LYS A 281 17.30 9.38 -6.52
CA LYS A 281 17.21 9.72 -7.94
C LYS A 281 16.60 8.56 -8.74
N ASP A 282 15.63 8.88 -9.59
CA ASP A 282 14.94 7.92 -10.49
C ASP A 282 14.15 6.81 -9.76
N VAL A 283 14.06 6.88 -8.42
CA VAL A 283 13.26 6.02 -7.57
C VAL A 283 12.15 6.88 -6.95
N GLY A 284 10.99 6.28 -6.70
CA GLY A 284 9.95 6.96 -5.93
C GLY A 284 10.35 7.22 -4.48
N MET A 285 9.56 8.07 -3.83
CA MET A 285 9.67 8.37 -2.41
C MET A 285 9.81 7.08 -1.58
N GLN A 286 10.73 7.10 -0.63
CA GLN A 286 11.01 6.02 0.32
C GLN A 286 10.77 6.54 1.73
N VAL A 287 10.16 5.72 2.57
CA VAL A 287 9.98 6.03 3.99
C VAL A 287 10.57 4.89 4.80
N VAL A 288 11.70 5.15 5.46
CA VAL A 288 12.43 4.13 6.23
C VAL A 288 12.32 4.43 7.73
N PRO A 289 11.58 3.62 8.50
CA PRO A 289 11.50 3.76 9.95
C PRO A 289 12.75 3.18 10.62
N VAL A 290 13.30 3.89 11.59
CA VAL A 290 14.35 3.41 12.49
C VAL A 290 13.95 3.70 13.93
N THR A 291 13.88 2.68 14.75
CA THR A 291 13.58 2.82 16.18
C THR A 291 14.85 3.09 16.97
N LEU A 292 14.80 4.11 17.83
CA LEU A 292 15.87 4.49 18.74
C LEU A 292 15.41 4.36 20.19
N LYS A 293 16.34 3.98 21.07
CA LYS A 293 16.17 4.00 22.52
C LYS A 293 16.88 5.22 23.09
N VAL A 294 16.13 6.05 23.82
CA VAL A 294 16.63 7.22 24.54
C VAL A 294 16.67 6.90 26.03
N GLU A 295 17.83 7.08 26.66
CA GLU A 295 17.99 6.86 28.09
C GLU A 295 17.40 8.00 28.92
N GLY A 296 16.95 7.67 30.13
CA GLY A 296 16.26 8.60 31.04
C GLY A 296 14.86 8.10 31.41
N ALA A 297 14.18 8.85 32.28
CA ALA A 297 12.81 8.53 32.68
C ALA A 297 11.86 8.68 31.49
N PRO A 298 11.05 7.65 31.17
CA PRO A 298 10.05 7.78 30.12
C PRO A 298 8.90 8.67 30.56
N ALA A 299 8.26 9.33 29.59
CA ALA A 299 6.98 9.98 29.82
C ALA A 299 5.91 8.94 30.17
N ALA A 300 4.88 9.35 30.92
CA ALA A 300 3.74 8.49 31.19
C ALA A 300 3.03 8.14 29.86
N PRO A 301 2.76 6.85 29.57
CA PRO A 301 2.11 6.47 28.33
C PRO A 301 0.72 7.10 28.17
N VAL A 302 0.44 7.61 26.98
CA VAL A 302 -0.86 8.18 26.62
C VAL A 302 -1.56 7.26 25.63
N ALA A 303 -2.71 6.72 26.03
CA ALA A 303 -3.52 5.91 25.13
C ALA A 303 -4.14 6.78 24.02
N LEU A 304 -3.99 6.38 22.76
CA LEU A 304 -4.68 7.01 21.64
C LEU A 304 -6.19 6.81 21.79
N LYS A 305 -6.95 7.89 21.55
CA LYS A 305 -8.41 7.89 21.53
C LYS A 305 -8.86 8.73 20.36
N ALA A 306 -9.81 8.21 19.57
CA ALA A 306 -10.41 8.96 18.49
C ALA A 306 -11.03 10.26 19.02
N ASP A 307 -10.72 11.36 18.34
CA ASP A 307 -11.09 12.72 18.74
C ASP A 307 -11.25 13.68 17.55
N SER A 308 -11.35 13.13 16.33
CA SER A 308 -11.53 13.87 15.09
C SER A 308 -12.91 14.51 14.92
N ASP A 309 -13.86 14.17 15.78
CA ASP A 309 -15.22 14.73 15.83
C ASP A 309 -15.27 16.12 16.48
N LYS A 310 -14.14 16.60 17.04
CA LYS A 310 -14.08 17.84 17.83
C LYS A 310 -13.03 18.81 17.28
N PRO A 311 -13.30 20.13 17.34
CA PRO A 311 -12.26 21.13 17.10
C PRO A 311 -11.09 20.97 18.06
N LYS A 312 -9.88 21.24 17.56
CA LYS A 312 -8.65 21.27 18.35
C LYS A 312 -8.19 22.72 18.51
N THR A 313 -7.78 23.07 19.73
CA THR A 313 -7.19 24.38 20.00
C THR A 313 -5.71 24.24 20.29
N VAL A 314 -4.87 24.93 19.52
CA VAL A 314 -3.41 24.99 19.71
C VAL A 314 -2.98 26.45 19.52
N ASP A 315 -2.35 27.05 20.52
CA ASP A 315 -1.85 28.44 20.47
C ASP A 315 -2.92 29.48 20.03
N GLY A 316 -4.16 29.26 20.43
CA GLY A 316 -5.35 30.07 20.09
C GLY A 316 -5.85 29.89 18.65
N TYR A 317 -5.25 29.00 17.87
CA TYR A 317 -5.85 28.51 16.63
C TYR A 317 -6.88 27.43 16.96
N THR A 318 -8.07 27.55 16.39
CA THR A 318 -9.08 26.48 16.36
C THR A 318 -9.03 25.83 15.00
N VAL A 319 -8.81 24.52 14.96
CA VAL A 319 -8.76 23.73 13.73
C VAL A 319 -9.78 22.60 13.80
N THR A 320 -10.54 22.41 12.73
CA THR A 320 -11.49 21.31 12.58
C THR A 320 -11.10 20.42 11.42
N LEU A 321 -11.25 19.10 11.57
CA LEU A 321 -11.10 18.12 10.51
C LEU A 321 -12.49 17.65 10.04
N ASN A 322 -12.71 17.64 8.73
CA ASN A 322 -13.87 17.05 8.08
C ASN A 322 -13.39 16.03 7.02
N THR A 323 -13.85 14.79 7.12
CA THR A 323 -13.50 13.70 6.21
C THR A 323 -14.62 13.34 5.23
N GLY A 324 -15.74 14.07 5.25
CA GLY A 324 -16.92 13.81 4.42
C GLY A 324 -17.72 12.55 4.80
N GLY A 325 -17.28 11.80 5.82
CA GLY A 325 -17.88 10.54 6.24
C GLY A 325 -16.87 9.63 6.95
N PRO A 326 -17.23 8.36 7.24
CA PRO A 326 -16.31 7.37 7.78
C PRO A 326 -15.10 7.18 6.86
N VAL A 327 -13.90 7.18 7.44
CA VAL A 327 -12.66 6.89 6.70
C VAL A 327 -12.54 5.38 6.51
N THR A 328 -12.29 4.93 5.28
CA THR A 328 -12.20 3.51 4.94
C THR A 328 -10.95 3.17 4.16
N THR A 329 -10.45 1.93 4.28
CA THR A 329 -9.36 1.44 3.43
C THR A 329 -9.77 1.35 1.95
N GLY A 330 -8.80 1.47 1.05
CA GLY A 330 -8.96 1.15 -0.38
C GLY A 330 -9.63 2.24 -1.22
N LYS A 331 -10.08 3.36 -0.64
CA LYS A 331 -10.54 4.55 -1.35
C LYS A 331 -9.76 5.79 -0.92
N PRO A 332 -9.47 6.73 -1.83
CA PRO A 332 -8.99 8.06 -1.44
C PRO A 332 -9.95 8.70 -0.44
N THR A 333 -9.40 9.36 0.57
CA THR A 333 -10.15 10.14 1.56
C THR A 333 -9.69 11.58 1.50
N THR A 334 -10.61 12.50 1.27
CA THR A 334 -10.35 13.93 1.42
C THR A 334 -10.34 14.29 2.91
N MET A 335 -9.24 14.89 3.37
CA MET A 335 -9.04 15.38 4.74
C MET A 335 -9.09 16.92 4.72
N SER A 336 -10.26 17.49 4.99
CA SER A 336 -10.48 18.94 4.96
C SER A 336 -10.24 19.58 6.32
N TYR A 337 -9.26 20.46 6.41
CA TYR A 337 -8.98 21.24 7.61
C TYR A 337 -9.53 22.66 7.46
N THR A 338 -10.21 23.17 8.48
CA THR A 338 -10.60 24.60 8.55
C THR A 338 -9.91 25.26 9.72
N ILE A 339 -9.25 26.39 9.47
CA ILE A 339 -8.41 27.10 10.44
C ILE A 339 -9.04 28.45 10.80
N ALA A 340 -9.19 28.69 12.10
CA ALA A 340 -9.56 29.98 12.66
C ALA A 340 -8.56 30.38 13.74
N LYS A 341 -8.32 31.69 13.90
CA LYS A 341 -7.51 32.28 14.97
C LYS A 341 -8.38 33.22 15.78
N ASP A 342 -8.50 32.94 17.08
CA ASP A 342 -9.29 33.75 18.01
C ASP A 342 -10.73 34.00 17.51
N GLY A 343 -11.34 32.95 16.94
CA GLY A 343 -12.71 32.96 16.41
C GLY A 343 -12.89 33.51 14.99
N LYS A 344 -11.83 34.02 14.36
CA LYS A 344 -11.87 34.54 12.97
C LYS A 344 -11.25 33.55 11.99
N PRO A 345 -11.85 33.28 10.83
CA PRO A 345 -11.23 32.46 9.79
C PRO A 345 -9.86 33.01 9.38
N VAL A 346 -8.85 32.15 9.25
CA VAL A 346 -7.51 32.53 8.77
C VAL A 346 -7.49 32.43 7.25
N SER A 347 -7.38 33.56 6.55
CA SER A 347 -7.40 33.62 5.08
C SER A 347 -6.07 34.06 4.48
N ASP A 348 -5.01 34.03 5.28
CA ASP A 348 -3.67 34.49 4.96
C ASP A 348 -2.59 33.51 5.43
N LEU A 349 -2.89 32.21 5.32
CA LEU A 349 -1.87 31.18 5.43
C LEU A 349 -0.80 31.39 4.36
N THR A 350 0.46 31.11 4.71
CA THR A 350 1.58 31.13 3.77
C THR A 350 2.17 29.74 3.61
N PRO A 351 2.84 29.45 2.48
CA PRO A 351 3.45 28.15 2.28
C PRO A 351 4.48 27.81 3.35
N TYR A 352 4.43 26.58 3.86
CA TYR A 352 5.47 25.95 4.66
C TYR A 352 6.06 24.82 3.83
N LEU A 353 7.39 24.78 3.66
CA LEU A 353 8.07 23.76 2.84
C LEU A 353 7.47 23.66 1.43
N GLY A 354 7.22 24.81 0.81
CA GLY A 354 6.66 24.91 -0.54
C GLY A 354 5.21 24.45 -0.71
N ALA A 355 4.41 24.27 0.35
CA ALA A 355 2.97 23.93 0.23
C ALA A 355 2.11 24.63 1.29
N MET A 356 0.80 24.79 1.05
CA MET A 356 -0.15 25.42 1.99
C MET A 356 -0.37 24.63 3.29
N GLY A 357 0.08 23.39 3.34
CA GLY A 357 0.12 22.59 4.55
C GLY A 357 0.84 21.27 4.33
N HIS A 358 1.16 20.59 5.42
CA HIS A 358 1.75 19.25 5.41
C HIS A 358 0.92 18.34 6.32
N LEU A 359 0.64 17.12 5.88
CA LEU A 359 -0.13 16.16 6.65
C LEU A 359 0.62 14.84 6.73
N VAL A 360 0.89 14.42 7.96
CA VAL A 360 1.54 13.15 8.26
C VAL A 360 0.58 12.34 9.09
N ILE A 361 0.34 11.09 8.71
CA ILE A 361 -0.58 10.18 9.40
C ILE A 361 0.11 8.85 9.62
N MET A 362 0.03 8.33 10.84
CA MET A 362 0.61 7.04 11.22
C MET A 362 -0.46 6.15 11.85
N SER A 363 -0.43 4.85 11.56
CA SER A 363 -1.21 3.86 12.33
C SER A 363 -0.67 3.73 13.76
N GLN A 364 -1.53 3.36 14.69
CA GLN A 364 -1.16 3.13 16.09
C GLN A 364 -0.02 2.11 16.26
N ASP A 365 0.08 1.14 15.35
CA ASP A 365 1.13 0.11 15.35
C ASP A 365 2.37 0.49 14.52
N LEU A 366 2.44 1.75 14.02
CA LEU A 366 3.53 2.32 13.25
C LEU A 366 3.84 1.62 11.91
N LYS A 367 2.94 0.76 11.43
CA LYS A 367 3.14 0.02 10.17
C LYS A 367 2.66 0.76 8.93
N GLU A 368 1.72 1.68 9.09
CA GLU A 368 1.19 2.50 8.00
C GLU A 368 1.61 3.94 8.19
N PHE A 369 2.05 4.56 7.10
CA PHE A 369 2.52 5.92 7.05
C PHE A 369 1.93 6.60 5.81
N VAL A 370 1.34 7.77 6.00
CA VAL A 370 0.84 8.63 4.93
C VAL A 370 1.51 9.98 5.09
N HIS A 371 2.10 10.48 4.01
CA HIS A 371 2.58 11.84 3.90
C HIS A 371 1.87 12.48 2.71
N SER A 372 1.17 13.57 2.97
CA SER A 372 0.32 14.23 1.99
C SER A 372 0.43 15.75 2.10
N HIS A 373 0.15 16.40 0.99
CA HIS A 373 0.20 17.83 0.79
C HIS A 373 -1.08 18.22 0.03
N PRO A 374 -1.60 19.45 0.22
CA PRO A 374 -2.74 19.91 -0.53
C PRO A 374 -2.43 19.92 -2.02
N HIS A 375 -3.40 19.52 -2.85
CA HIS A 375 -3.29 19.80 -4.27
C HIS A 375 -3.30 21.31 -4.48
N GLU A 376 -2.27 21.86 -5.12
CA GLU A 376 -2.25 23.25 -5.56
C GLU A 376 -3.18 23.44 -6.77
N HIS A 377 -4.49 23.24 -6.58
CA HIS A 377 -5.52 23.57 -7.56
C HIS A 377 -6.69 24.24 -6.84
N ALA A 378 -6.56 25.55 -6.63
CA ALA A 378 -7.72 26.42 -6.57
C ALA A 378 -7.95 26.96 -7.99
N GLU A 379 -9.19 26.92 -8.44
CA GLU A 379 -9.63 27.39 -9.75
C GLU A 379 -9.06 28.78 -10.08
N GLY A 380 -8.49 28.90 -11.28
CA GLY A 380 -8.24 30.19 -11.91
C GLY A 380 -6.85 30.79 -11.74
N ASP A 381 -5.77 30.04 -11.91
CA ASP A 381 -4.57 30.63 -12.50
C ASP A 381 -3.79 29.59 -13.30
N HIS A 382 -3.72 29.79 -14.61
CA HIS A 382 -2.85 29.03 -15.47
C HIS A 382 -1.44 29.55 -15.27
N ASP A 383 -0.51 28.62 -15.08
CA ASP A 383 0.94 28.80 -15.20
C ASP A 383 1.66 29.25 -13.93
N HIS A 384 2.05 28.32 -13.05
CA HIS A 384 3.23 28.47 -12.17
C HIS A 384 3.81 27.10 -11.77
N ALA A 385 4.30 26.35 -12.76
CA ALA A 385 5.40 25.43 -12.50
C ALA A 385 6.72 26.24 -12.43
N LYS A 386 6.88 27.09 -11.41
CA LYS A 386 8.17 27.73 -11.11
C LYS A 386 8.44 27.77 -9.62
N GLN A 387 9.65 27.32 -9.31
CA GLN A 387 10.32 27.33 -8.02
C GLN A 387 10.21 28.68 -7.29
N GLY A 388 9.96 28.62 -5.98
CA GLY A 388 10.36 29.63 -5.01
C GLY A 388 9.33 30.74 -4.75
N HIS A 389 9.02 30.92 -3.47
CA HIS A 389 8.43 32.15 -2.91
C HIS A 389 7.14 32.62 -3.57
N SER A 390 6.10 31.82 -3.49
CA SER A 390 4.76 32.31 -3.81
C SER A 390 4.22 33.16 -2.65
N ASP A 391 3.97 34.45 -2.90
CA ASP A 391 3.19 35.37 -2.04
C ASP A 391 1.70 34.97 -1.94
N THR A 392 1.32 33.81 -2.48
CA THR A 392 -0.04 33.27 -2.38
C THR A 392 -0.45 33.13 -0.92
N LYS A 393 -1.58 33.75 -0.61
CA LYS A 393 -2.29 33.59 0.66
C LYS A 393 -3.37 32.53 0.52
N GLY A 394 -3.43 31.60 1.46
CA GLY A 394 -4.40 30.50 1.47
C GLY A 394 -5.32 30.51 2.69
N GLY A 395 -6.20 29.51 2.74
CA GLY A 395 -7.16 29.31 3.84
C GLY A 395 -8.53 29.94 3.59
N PRO A 396 -9.47 29.82 4.55
CA PRO A 396 -9.36 29.11 5.82
C PRO A 396 -9.45 27.59 5.70
N LYS A 397 -9.81 27.07 4.52
CA LYS A 397 -9.89 25.65 4.24
C LYS A 397 -8.64 25.16 3.52
N VAL A 398 -8.12 24.01 3.93
CA VAL A 398 -7.00 23.31 3.29
C VAL A 398 -7.36 21.84 3.18
N ASP A 399 -7.36 21.32 1.94
CA ASP A 399 -7.79 19.96 1.62
C ASP A 399 -6.58 19.09 1.27
N PHE A 400 -6.48 17.93 1.90
CA PHE A 400 -5.48 16.91 1.61
C PHE A 400 -6.15 15.65 1.07
N GLU A 401 -5.43 14.86 0.28
CA GLU A 401 -5.85 13.51 -0.08
C GLU A 401 -5.02 12.46 0.67
N ALA A 402 -5.68 11.49 1.30
CA ALA A 402 -5.02 10.40 2.03
C ALA A 402 -5.55 9.04 1.58
N HIS A 403 -4.65 8.05 1.51
CA HIS A 403 -4.98 6.67 1.14
C HIS A 403 -4.55 5.71 2.24
N PHE A 404 -5.45 4.81 2.65
CA PHE A 404 -5.20 3.88 3.75
C PHE A 404 -5.26 2.43 3.27
N LYS A 405 -4.23 1.65 3.58
CA LYS A 405 -4.13 0.23 3.20
C LYS A 405 -4.69 -0.71 4.26
N ALA A 406 -4.60 -0.34 5.53
CA ALA A 406 -5.06 -1.15 6.66
C ALA A 406 -6.08 -0.42 7.52
N ALA A 407 -7.04 -1.17 8.06
CA ALA A 407 -7.98 -0.67 9.05
C ALA A 407 -7.29 -0.54 10.42
N GLY A 408 -7.72 0.41 11.24
CA GLY A 408 -7.14 0.63 12.56
C GLY A 408 -7.35 2.04 13.09
N LEU A 409 -6.72 2.33 14.23
CA LEU A 409 -6.65 3.67 14.79
C LEU A 409 -5.42 4.39 14.24
N TYR A 410 -5.62 5.62 13.78
CA TYR A 410 -4.57 6.45 13.19
C TYR A 410 -4.47 7.78 13.91
N LYS A 411 -3.26 8.35 13.93
CA LYS A 411 -3.01 9.72 14.37
C LYS A 411 -2.37 10.50 13.24
N GLY A 412 -2.95 11.65 12.94
CA GLY A 412 -2.45 12.61 11.97
C GLY A 412 -1.98 13.89 12.63
N TRP A 413 -0.90 14.49 12.11
CA TRP A 413 -0.43 15.82 12.45
C TRP A 413 -0.52 16.69 11.20
N ALA A 414 -1.45 17.65 11.23
CA ALA A 414 -1.57 18.65 10.18
C ALA A 414 -0.75 19.89 10.56
N GLN A 415 0.08 20.35 9.63
CA GLN A 415 0.94 21.51 9.79
C GLN A 415 0.54 22.62 8.81
N PHE A 416 0.39 23.84 9.33
CA PHE A 416 0.08 25.05 8.57
C PHE A 416 1.02 26.16 9.00
N GLN A 417 1.27 27.15 8.14
CA GLN A 417 2.04 28.33 8.51
C GLN A 417 1.21 29.60 8.40
N HIS A 418 1.26 30.41 9.46
CA HIS A 418 0.60 31.70 9.53
C HIS A 418 1.51 32.67 10.29
N ASN A 419 1.78 33.84 9.70
CA ASN A 419 2.67 34.86 10.27
C ASN A 419 4.06 34.33 10.66
N GLY A 420 4.65 33.47 9.81
CA GLY A 420 5.97 32.87 10.03
C GLY A 420 6.02 31.83 11.15
N LYS A 421 4.88 31.45 11.73
CA LYS A 421 4.78 30.38 12.74
C LYS A 421 4.14 29.14 12.15
N VAL A 422 4.79 27.99 12.35
CA VAL A 422 4.22 26.68 12.06
C VAL A 422 3.28 26.26 13.18
N ILE A 423 2.06 25.87 12.81
CA ILE A 423 0.99 25.39 13.68
C ILE A 423 0.86 23.89 13.41
N THR A 424 1.11 23.06 14.41
CA THR A 424 0.96 21.59 14.30
C THR A 424 -0.23 21.13 15.12
N VAL A 425 -1.21 20.47 14.50
CA VAL A 425 -2.45 20.05 15.15
C VAL A 425 -2.65 18.55 15.01
N PRO A 426 -2.71 17.79 16.13
CA PRO A 426 -2.94 16.36 16.10
C PRO A 426 -4.43 16.00 16.09
N PHE A 427 -4.78 15.02 15.27
CA PHE A 427 -6.11 14.39 15.24
C PHE A 427 -5.99 12.87 15.24
N THR A 428 -6.85 12.20 15.98
CA THR A 428 -6.92 10.74 16.03
C THR A 428 -8.27 10.29 15.48
N PHE A 429 -8.27 9.33 14.57
CA PHE A 429 -9.49 8.84 13.92
C PHE A 429 -9.39 7.34 13.61
N ASN A 430 -10.56 6.72 13.42
CA ASN A 430 -10.66 5.33 13.02
C ASN A 430 -10.71 5.22 11.49
N VAL A 431 -9.95 4.27 10.95
CA VAL A 431 -10.08 3.81 9.57
C VAL A 431 -10.75 2.44 9.60
N ALA A 432 -11.95 2.35 9.04
CA ALA A 432 -12.67 1.10 8.90
C ALA A 432 -12.16 0.31 7.69
N LYS A 433 -12.37 -1.00 7.70
CA LYS A 433 -12.13 -1.82 6.50
C LYS A 433 -13.17 -1.43 5.46
N GLY A 434 -12.72 -0.97 4.29
CA GLY A 434 -13.59 -0.75 3.15
C GLY A 434 -14.16 -2.06 2.64
N GLU A 435 -15.36 -2.01 2.07
CA GLU A 435 -15.84 -3.07 1.20
C GLU A 435 -14.86 -3.11 0.02
N GLY A 436 -14.03 -4.16 -0.05
CA GLY A 436 -13.14 -4.37 -1.19
C GLY A 436 -13.97 -4.20 -2.45
N SER A 437 -13.42 -3.54 -3.48
CA SER A 437 -14.10 -3.35 -4.75
C SER A 437 -14.60 -4.71 -5.24
N GLY A 438 -15.86 -5.02 -4.93
CA GLY A 438 -16.56 -6.15 -5.49
C GLY A 438 -16.53 -5.93 -6.99
N GLU A 439 -16.21 -7.00 -7.71
CA GLU A 439 -16.40 -7.09 -9.15
C GLU A 439 -17.64 -6.30 -9.54
N ALA A 440 -17.47 -5.35 -10.45
CA ALA A 440 -18.59 -4.67 -11.07
C ALA A 440 -19.56 -5.77 -11.53
N LYS A 441 -20.76 -5.81 -10.92
CA LYS A 441 -21.82 -6.70 -11.38
C LYS A 441 -21.96 -6.50 -12.89
N PRO A 442 -21.92 -7.57 -13.70
CA PRO A 442 -22.08 -7.43 -15.13
C PRO A 442 -23.43 -6.74 -15.39
N HIS A 443 -23.37 -5.61 -16.11
CA HIS A 443 -24.56 -4.95 -16.61
C HIS A 443 -25.26 -5.92 -17.56
N ASP A 444 -26.44 -6.38 -17.13
CA ASP A 444 -27.36 -7.15 -17.93
C ASP A 444 -27.85 -6.29 -19.09
N HIS A 445 -27.34 -6.58 -20.30
CA HIS A 445 -27.94 -6.11 -21.53
C HIS A 445 -28.91 -7.20 -22.01
N GLY A 446 -30.11 -7.18 -21.44
CA GLY A 446 -31.27 -7.84 -22.02
C GLY A 446 -31.50 -7.35 -23.45
N LYS A 447 -31.66 -8.30 -24.37
CA LYS A 447 -32.22 -8.05 -25.69
C LYS A 447 -33.73 -8.23 -25.65
#